data_AF-A0A971PIR4-F1
#
_entry.id   AF-A0A971PIR4-F1
#
_cell.length_a   1.000
_cell.length_b   1.000
_cell.length_c   1.000
_cell.angle_alpha   90.00
_cell.angle_beta   90.00
_cell.angle_gamma   90.00
#
_symmetry.space_group_name_H-M   'P 1'
#
loop_
_entity.id
_entity.type
_entity.pdbx_description
1 polymer ?
#
loop_
_entity_poly.entity_id
_entity_poly.type
_entity_poly.pdbx_seq_one_letter_code
_entity_poly.pdbx_strand_id
1 'polypeptide(L)'
;MRRYPFVLFLACCLLSLAAVCEAGVPRGQVRVTFLDVARKGDGGGSGAQADEYLRSLERRWGRGGIGDAIVVETAERCVLIDGGLWTKGRAVVLPYLERRGVAHLDAVILTHQHGDHYGGLAEILETVPANEFIANGLAHPAKAYRKLLETVKSSGARLRVVRGGETFDWGGGASATVVQGAGARGVSPDDYNNNSLVIRMTFGKTSFLFTGDCEDEEEKAILATRRDLRSQVLKVGHHGSSSSCTYPFLRAVRPEIAVVSIGEGNRFGLPHREVLDRLVSLDCTVYRTDLDGSVTVVSDGTRLSVETERRRPVSAVTGKPLKEEYYRLESEAKGLLRRKDYAGAAARYRKALLVEPGAASAHSALGYCLKKQGRETEAIKEFSAALAGDPCDSYANLHLGLILMRRDRPRALGCFEKYLDCHADTHWAGLAREKAGFLRARNGWELREEGREEEAIQELEKAVALAPGNAFAHFQLGLLYPPRDLEKARRAIARCLELEPEGRHAAEARLLAAELEADR
;
A
#
# COMPACT_ATOMS: atom_id res chain seq x y z
N MET A 1 -41.55 -55.43 13.31
CA MET A 1 -40.52 -54.62 12.61
C MET A 1 -41.19 -53.90 11.46
N ARG A 2 -41.31 -52.58 11.55
CA ARG A 2 -42.14 -51.74 10.66
C ARG A 2 -41.48 -51.53 9.29
N ARG A 3 -42.26 -51.76 8.23
CA ARG A 3 -42.00 -51.30 6.85
C ARG A 3 -42.43 -49.83 6.74
N TYR A 4 -41.61 -48.99 6.11
CA TYR A 4 -42.02 -47.68 5.58
C TYR A 4 -41.63 -47.62 4.09
N PRO A 5 -42.51 -47.09 3.22
CA PRO A 5 -42.31 -47.10 1.77
C PRO A 5 -41.48 -45.91 1.29
N PHE A 6 -40.90 -46.10 0.10
CA PHE A 6 -40.31 -45.10 -0.78
C PHE A 6 -41.13 -43.80 -0.82
N VAL A 7 -40.49 -42.68 -0.51
CA VAL A 7 -40.93 -41.34 -0.93
C VAL A 7 -39.83 -40.77 -1.83
N LEU A 8 -40.20 -40.56 -3.08
CA LEU A 8 -39.51 -39.76 -4.08
C LEU A 8 -39.05 -38.41 -3.48
N PHE A 9 -37.76 -38.10 -3.55
CA PHE A 9 -37.27 -36.72 -3.51
C PHE A 9 -36.27 -36.56 -4.66
N LEU A 10 -36.82 -36.37 -5.85
CA LEU A 10 -36.13 -35.82 -7.01
C LEU A 10 -36.81 -34.48 -7.32
N ALA A 11 -36.01 -33.49 -7.72
CA ALA A 11 -36.37 -32.11 -8.08
C ALA A 11 -36.24 -31.07 -6.94
N CYS A 12 -35.07 -30.43 -6.89
CA CYS A 12 -34.91 -28.97 -7.08
C CYS A 12 -33.42 -28.60 -7.03
N CYS A 13 -32.61 -29.20 -7.91
CA CYS A 13 -31.41 -28.56 -8.43
C CYS A 13 -31.82 -27.89 -9.75
N LEU A 14 -31.34 -26.67 -9.98
CA LEU A 14 -31.67 -25.73 -11.07
C LEU A 14 -32.76 -24.70 -10.71
N LEU A 15 -32.35 -23.68 -9.94
CA LEU A 15 -32.82 -22.32 -10.18
C LEU A 15 -31.64 -21.50 -10.68
N SER A 16 -31.54 -21.48 -12.02
CA SER A 16 -31.17 -20.36 -12.87
C SER A 16 -30.28 -19.26 -12.30
N LEU A 17 -29.13 -19.05 -12.96
CA LEU A 17 -28.55 -17.73 -13.16
C LEU A 17 -29.63 -16.79 -13.74
N ALA A 18 -30.35 -16.10 -12.87
CA ALA A 18 -31.02 -14.86 -13.19
C ALA A 18 -30.26 -13.77 -12.44
N ALA A 19 -29.94 -12.67 -13.11
CA ALA A 19 -29.45 -11.47 -12.46
C ALA A 19 -30.45 -11.09 -11.36
N VAL A 20 -30.10 -11.39 -10.12
CA VAL A 20 -30.83 -10.90 -8.96
C VAL A 20 -30.57 -9.41 -8.93
N CYS A 21 -31.54 -8.60 -9.39
CA CYS A 21 -31.68 -7.24 -8.87
C CYS A 21 -31.80 -7.41 -7.36
N GLU A 22 -30.70 -7.16 -6.67
CA GLU A 22 -30.59 -7.35 -5.24
C GLU A 22 -31.44 -6.24 -4.63
N ALA A 23 -32.62 -6.59 -4.09
CA ALA A 23 -33.65 -5.64 -3.67
C ALA A 23 -33.06 -4.48 -2.83
N GLY A 24 -33.71 -3.30 -2.94
CA GLY A 24 -33.32 -2.11 -2.17
C GLY A 24 -33.20 -2.39 -0.67
N VAL A 25 -32.43 -1.58 0.05
CA VAL A 25 -32.20 -1.79 1.49
C VAL A 25 -33.52 -1.74 2.24
N PRO A 26 -33.89 -2.76 3.04
CA PRO A 26 -35.10 -2.72 3.84
C PRO A 26 -35.11 -1.53 4.80
N ARG A 27 -36.29 -0.99 5.10
CA ARG A 27 -36.43 0.02 6.16
C ARG A 27 -35.94 -0.54 7.50
N GLY A 28 -35.23 0.29 8.27
CA GLY A 28 -34.62 -0.14 9.52
C GLY A 28 -33.30 -0.89 9.34
N GLN A 29 -32.72 -0.89 8.14
CA GLN A 29 -31.37 -1.41 7.90
C GLN A 29 -30.45 -0.39 7.24
N VAL A 30 -29.16 -0.54 7.50
CA VAL A 30 -28.07 0.13 6.78
C VAL A 30 -27.13 -0.93 6.24
N ARG A 31 -26.76 -0.80 4.97
CA ARG A 31 -25.73 -1.62 4.32
C ARG A 31 -24.51 -0.75 4.04
N VAL A 32 -23.34 -1.20 4.48
CA VAL A 32 -22.05 -0.54 4.21
C VAL A 32 -21.16 -1.52 3.47
N THR A 33 -20.86 -1.22 2.21
CA THR A 33 -20.06 -2.10 1.34
C THR A 33 -18.71 -1.47 1.05
N PHE A 34 -17.64 -2.12 1.50
CA PHE A 34 -16.26 -1.81 1.18
C PHE A 34 -15.89 -2.55 -0.11
N LEU A 35 -15.81 -1.81 -1.22
CA LEU A 35 -15.58 -2.41 -2.53
C LEU A 35 -14.11 -2.76 -2.72
N ASP A 36 -13.83 -3.95 -3.27
CA ASP A 36 -12.47 -4.33 -3.67
C ASP A 36 -12.06 -3.59 -4.96
N VAL A 37 -11.76 -2.30 -4.83
CA VAL A 37 -11.30 -1.42 -5.91
C VAL A 37 -9.79 -1.55 -6.17
N ALA A 38 -9.09 -2.39 -5.42
CA ALA A 38 -7.66 -2.62 -5.59
C ALA A 38 -7.33 -3.94 -6.33
N ARG A 39 -8.35 -4.73 -6.71
CA ARG A 39 -8.21 -6.01 -7.41
C ARG A 39 -7.45 -5.90 -8.75
N LYS A 40 -6.68 -6.94 -9.08
CA LYS A 40 -6.03 -7.10 -10.40
C LYS A 40 -7.03 -7.67 -11.41
N GLY A 41 -7.04 -7.16 -12.64
CA GLY A 41 -7.64 -7.88 -13.78
C GLY A 41 -8.90 -7.27 -14.43
N ASP A 42 -9.48 -6.19 -13.90
CA ASP A 42 -10.77 -5.69 -14.45
C ASP A 42 -10.60 -4.73 -15.65
N GLY A 43 -9.37 -4.53 -16.14
CA GLY A 43 -9.11 -3.80 -17.38
C GLY A 43 -9.69 -4.46 -18.64
N GLY A 44 -10.36 -5.60 -18.48
CA GLY A 44 -11.07 -6.36 -19.53
C GLY A 44 -12.55 -6.00 -19.69
N GLY A 45 -13.07 -4.98 -19.02
CA GLY A 45 -14.34 -4.39 -19.43
C GLY A 45 -14.15 -3.75 -20.82
N SER A 46 -14.84 -4.28 -21.83
CA SER A 46 -14.86 -3.81 -23.22
C SER A 46 -15.46 -2.41 -23.37
N GLY A 47 -14.83 -1.40 -22.78
CA GLY A 47 -15.20 0.01 -22.88
C GLY A 47 -14.05 0.80 -23.46
N ALA A 48 -14.14 1.09 -24.76
CA ALA A 48 -13.21 1.94 -25.52
C ALA A 48 -13.21 3.42 -25.10
N GLN A 49 -13.54 3.76 -23.83
CA GLN A 49 -13.89 5.12 -23.39
C GLN A 49 -13.10 5.69 -22.21
N ALA A 50 -12.35 4.92 -21.43
CA ALA A 50 -11.47 5.53 -20.42
C ALA A 50 -10.35 6.31 -21.14
N ASP A 51 -10.23 7.61 -20.84
CA ASP A 51 -9.23 8.52 -21.39
C ASP A 51 -7.83 7.90 -21.29
N GLU A 52 -7.06 7.95 -22.39
CA GLU A 52 -5.69 7.43 -22.44
C GLU A 52 -4.80 8.05 -21.35
N TYR A 53 -5.10 9.29 -20.93
CA TYR A 53 -4.45 9.91 -19.78
C TYR A 53 -4.70 9.13 -18.47
N LEU A 54 -5.95 8.75 -18.18
CA LEU A 54 -6.29 7.98 -16.98
C LEU A 54 -5.68 6.58 -17.02
N ARG A 55 -5.68 5.93 -18.19
CA ARG A 55 -4.98 4.65 -18.39
C ARG A 55 -3.48 4.76 -18.15
N SER A 56 -2.87 5.89 -18.52
CA SER A 56 -1.45 6.14 -18.26
C SER A 56 -1.16 6.27 -16.76
N LEU A 57 -2.05 6.89 -15.98
CA LEU A 57 -1.93 6.97 -14.53
C LEU A 57 -2.10 5.61 -13.88
N GLU A 58 -3.09 4.83 -14.29
CA GLU A 58 -3.29 3.44 -13.83
C GLU A 58 -2.05 2.58 -14.10
N ARG A 59 -1.46 2.65 -15.30
CA ARG A 59 -0.24 1.89 -15.62
C ARG A 59 0.95 2.29 -14.74
N ARG A 60 1.06 3.58 -14.39
CA ARG A 60 2.17 4.15 -13.62
C ARG A 60 2.01 3.95 -12.11
N TRP A 61 0.78 4.05 -11.60
CA TRP A 61 0.50 4.16 -10.16
C TRP A 61 -0.53 3.14 -9.66
N GLY A 62 -1.42 2.63 -10.52
CA GLY A 62 -2.45 1.64 -10.17
C GLY A 62 -1.92 0.24 -9.85
N ARG A 63 -0.64 -0.02 -10.12
CA ARG A 63 0.06 -1.25 -9.70
C ARG A 63 0.31 -1.33 -8.19
N GLY A 64 0.00 -0.26 -7.44
CA GLY A 64 0.18 -0.19 -5.99
C GLY A 64 -0.71 -1.16 -5.21
N GLY A 65 -1.90 -1.47 -5.71
CA GLY A 65 -2.82 -2.43 -5.09
C GLY A 65 -3.47 -1.92 -3.79
N ILE A 66 -3.83 -0.64 -3.73
CA ILE A 66 -4.61 -0.03 -2.64
C ILE A 66 -5.70 0.87 -3.22
N GLY A 67 -6.70 1.19 -2.40
CA GLY A 67 -7.70 2.20 -2.71
C GLY A 67 -9.02 2.00 -1.98
N ASP A 68 -9.75 3.10 -1.80
CA ASP A 68 -11.02 3.13 -1.08
C ASP A 68 -12.18 3.49 -1.99
N ALA A 69 -13.24 2.68 -1.92
CA ALA A 69 -14.58 3.06 -2.33
C ALA A 69 -15.57 2.33 -1.43
N ILE A 70 -16.39 3.10 -0.70
CA ILE A 70 -17.33 2.57 0.28
C ILE A 70 -18.71 3.11 -0.04
N VAL A 71 -19.67 2.21 -0.23
CA VAL A 71 -21.06 2.58 -0.49
C VAL A 71 -21.88 2.36 0.78
N VAL A 72 -22.55 3.42 1.24
CA VAL A 72 -23.47 3.39 2.37
C VAL A 72 -24.88 3.55 1.84
N GLU A 73 -25.69 2.51 2.02
CA GLU A 73 -27.06 2.43 1.53
C GLU A 73 -28.03 2.31 2.70
N THR A 74 -29.05 3.16 2.71
CA THR A 74 -30.25 3.04 3.53
C THR A 74 -31.47 2.87 2.61
N ALA A 75 -32.65 2.68 3.17
CA ALA A 75 -33.88 2.67 2.38
C ALA A 75 -34.18 4.02 1.70
N GLU A 76 -33.52 5.10 2.12
CA GLU A 76 -33.81 6.47 1.72
C GLU A 76 -32.66 7.15 0.97
N ARG A 77 -31.41 6.78 1.28
CA ARG A 77 -30.23 7.44 0.70
C ARG A 77 -29.12 6.47 0.32
N CYS A 78 -28.33 6.88 -0.68
CA CYS A 78 -27.10 6.23 -1.10
C CYS A 78 -25.94 7.23 -1.09
N VAL A 79 -24.93 6.97 -0.27
CA VAL A 79 -23.73 7.80 -0.12
C VAL A 79 -22.51 6.99 -0.57
N LEU A 80 -21.69 7.59 -1.42
CA LEU A 80 -20.39 7.04 -1.80
C LEU A 80 -19.28 7.78 -1.05
N ILE A 81 -18.38 7.05 -0.40
CA ILE A 81 -17.16 7.59 0.20
C ILE A 81 -15.98 7.06 -0.60
N ASP A 82 -15.25 7.98 -1.22
CA ASP A 82 -14.15 7.73 -2.16
C ASP A 82 -14.56 6.87 -3.38
N GLY A 83 -13.70 6.79 -4.39
CA GLY A 83 -13.99 6.19 -5.71
C GLY A 83 -12.91 5.24 -6.23
N GLY A 84 -11.89 4.93 -5.43
CA GLY A 84 -10.77 4.10 -5.82
C GLY A 84 -9.85 4.76 -6.84
N LEU A 85 -8.95 3.95 -7.40
CA LEU A 85 -8.06 4.32 -8.50
C LEU A 85 -8.83 4.68 -9.78
N TRP A 86 -8.15 5.38 -10.71
CA TRP A 86 -8.76 5.99 -11.90
C TRP A 86 -9.71 5.11 -12.70
N THR A 87 -9.32 3.87 -13.01
CA THR A 87 -10.15 2.97 -13.83
C THR A 87 -11.22 2.21 -13.03
N LYS A 88 -11.19 2.34 -11.70
CA LYS A 88 -11.98 1.53 -10.77
C LYS A 88 -13.39 2.06 -10.59
N GLY A 89 -13.61 3.34 -10.86
CA GLY A 89 -14.95 3.90 -11.00
C GLY A 89 -15.77 3.10 -12.00
N ARG A 90 -15.28 2.94 -13.23
CA ARG A 90 -15.94 2.14 -14.26
C ARG A 90 -15.87 0.62 -14.04
N ALA A 91 -14.76 0.11 -13.57
CA ALA A 91 -14.56 -1.34 -13.52
C ALA A 91 -15.23 -2.02 -12.31
N VAL A 92 -15.44 -1.29 -11.21
CA VAL A 92 -15.92 -1.86 -9.95
C VAL A 92 -17.13 -1.10 -9.41
N VAL A 93 -17.02 0.22 -9.25
CA VAL A 93 -18.04 1.02 -8.55
C VAL A 93 -19.33 1.14 -9.38
N LEU A 94 -19.24 1.51 -10.65
CA LEU A 94 -20.41 1.64 -11.53
C LEU A 94 -21.16 0.30 -11.71
N PRO A 95 -20.51 -0.84 -11.98
CA PRO A 95 -21.18 -2.14 -12.01
C PRO A 95 -21.84 -2.51 -10.69
N TYR A 96 -21.26 -2.12 -9.54
CA TYR A 96 -21.89 -2.31 -8.25
C TYR A 96 -23.17 -1.47 -8.13
N LEU A 97 -23.09 -0.16 -8.39
CA LEU A 97 -24.24 0.75 -8.31
C LEU A 97 -25.38 0.32 -9.25
N GLU A 98 -25.05 -0.13 -10.47
CA GLU A 98 -26.00 -0.66 -11.45
C GLU A 98 -26.74 -1.91 -10.92
N ARG A 99 -26.00 -2.90 -10.38
CA ARG A 99 -26.62 -4.10 -9.79
C ARG A 99 -27.51 -3.79 -8.59
N ARG A 100 -27.20 -2.73 -7.85
CA ARG A 100 -28.00 -2.23 -6.72
C ARG A 100 -29.17 -1.34 -7.15
N GLY A 101 -29.31 -1.03 -8.44
CA GLY A 101 -30.36 -0.15 -8.97
C GLY A 101 -30.20 1.32 -8.58
N VAL A 102 -28.97 1.75 -8.25
CA VAL A 102 -28.68 3.12 -7.83
C VAL A 102 -28.45 4.00 -9.06
N ALA A 103 -29.46 4.76 -9.44
CA ALA A 103 -29.39 5.73 -10.54
C ALA A 103 -28.96 7.14 -10.10
N HIS A 104 -28.90 7.40 -8.80
CA HIS A 104 -28.58 8.71 -8.24
C HIS A 104 -27.95 8.56 -6.85
N LEU A 105 -26.95 9.39 -6.54
CA LEU A 105 -26.29 9.44 -5.24
C LEU A 105 -26.74 10.67 -4.43
N ASP A 106 -27.02 10.48 -3.16
CA ASP A 106 -27.34 11.61 -2.27
C ASP A 106 -26.09 12.43 -1.96
N ALA A 107 -24.95 11.76 -1.77
CA ALA A 107 -23.68 12.42 -1.61
C ALA A 107 -22.53 11.57 -2.13
N VAL A 108 -21.52 12.25 -2.67
CA VAL A 108 -20.17 11.70 -2.86
C VAL A 108 -19.25 12.43 -1.90
N ILE A 109 -18.50 11.68 -1.09
CA ILE A 109 -17.55 12.21 -0.12
C ILE A 109 -16.15 11.86 -0.60
N LEU A 110 -15.28 12.86 -0.70
CA LEU A 110 -13.85 12.66 -0.88
C LEU A 110 -13.12 12.90 0.44
N THR A 111 -12.46 11.86 0.96
CA THR A 111 -11.72 11.95 2.22
C THR A 111 -10.51 12.85 2.10
N HIS A 112 -9.66 12.65 1.08
CA HIS A 112 -8.47 13.45 0.80
C HIS A 112 -7.98 13.28 -0.66
N GLN A 113 -6.95 14.03 -1.06
CA GLN A 113 -6.57 14.22 -2.46
C GLN A 113 -5.57 13.19 -3.02
N HIS A 114 -5.58 11.93 -2.58
CA HIS A 114 -4.80 10.87 -3.22
C HIS A 114 -5.57 10.08 -4.28
N GLY A 115 -4.83 9.63 -5.30
CA GLY A 115 -5.40 9.08 -6.54
C GLY A 115 -6.14 7.75 -6.35
N ASP A 116 -5.83 7.01 -5.30
CA ASP A 116 -6.51 5.78 -4.88
C ASP A 116 -7.81 6.05 -4.08
N HIS A 117 -8.13 7.32 -3.85
CA HIS A 117 -9.39 7.79 -3.27
C HIS A 117 -10.22 8.56 -4.30
N TYR A 118 -9.66 9.60 -4.92
CA TYR A 118 -10.44 10.43 -5.85
C TYR A 118 -10.46 9.90 -7.29
N GLY A 119 -9.59 8.94 -7.63
CA GLY A 119 -9.26 8.59 -9.01
C GLY A 119 -10.47 8.24 -9.85
N GLY A 120 -11.32 7.35 -9.36
CA GLY A 120 -12.53 6.90 -10.08
C GLY A 120 -13.71 7.85 -10.02
N LEU A 121 -13.68 8.91 -9.20
CA LEU A 121 -14.85 9.76 -8.93
C LEU A 121 -15.33 10.54 -10.15
N ALA A 122 -14.43 10.94 -11.05
CA ALA A 122 -14.82 11.67 -12.26
C ALA A 122 -15.66 10.78 -13.19
N GLU A 123 -15.23 9.54 -13.45
CA GLU A 123 -15.99 8.60 -14.28
C GLU A 123 -17.35 8.23 -13.64
N ILE A 124 -17.38 8.12 -12.30
CA ILE A 124 -18.60 7.83 -11.57
C ILE A 124 -19.60 8.98 -11.73
N LEU A 125 -19.19 10.22 -11.46
CA LEU A 125 -20.08 11.40 -11.53
C LEU A 125 -20.52 11.76 -12.95
N GLU A 126 -19.77 11.35 -13.97
CA GLU A 126 -20.21 11.45 -15.37
C GLU A 126 -21.35 10.48 -15.71
N THR A 127 -21.52 9.41 -14.94
CA THR A 127 -22.51 8.34 -15.20
C THR A 127 -23.67 8.35 -14.21
N VAL A 128 -23.38 8.52 -12.91
CA VAL A 128 -24.35 8.54 -11.82
C VAL A 128 -24.27 9.91 -11.13
N PRO A 129 -25.26 10.79 -11.34
CA PRO A 129 -25.26 12.12 -10.75
C PRO A 129 -25.40 12.07 -9.22
N ALA A 130 -24.95 13.15 -8.55
CA ALA A 130 -25.02 13.29 -7.10
C ALA A 130 -25.60 14.66 -6.69
N ASN A 131 -26.34 14.72 -5.58
CA ASN A 131 -26.83 16.00 -5.03
C ASN A 131 -25.67 16.84 -4.47
N GLU A 132 -24.81 16.22 -3.65
CA GLU A 132 -23.68 16.89 -2.98
C GLU A 132 -22.35 16.19 -3.28
N PHE A 133 -21.30 17.00 -3.44
CA PHE A 133 -19.92 16.54 -3.41
C PHE A 133 -19.24 17.15 -2.18
N ILE A 134 -18.88 16.33 -1.19
CA ILE A 134 -18.36 16.75 0.10
C ILE A 134 -16.84 16.50 0.14
N ALA A 135 -16.04 17.48 0.55
CA ALA A 135 -14.58 17.35 0.62
C ALA A 135 -13.97 18.10 1.81
N ASN A 136 -12.71 17.79 2.13
CA ASN A 136 -11.93 18.48 3.18
C ASN A 136 -11.49 19.91 2.81
N GLY A 137 -11.64 20.31 1.53
CA GLY A 137 -11.33 21.65 1.02
C GLY A 137 -9.86 21.93 0.66
N LEU A 138 -8.95 20.97 0.79
CA LEU A 138 -7.57 21.15 0.34
C LEU A 138 -7.44 21.10 -1.18
N ALA A 139 -6.57 21.96 -1.73
CA ALA A 139 -6.23 21.95 -3.14
C ALA A 139 -5.18 20.89 -3.46
N HIS A 140 -5.18 20.38 -4.69
CA HIS A 140 -4.17 19.44 -5.17
C HIS A 140 -3.76 19.78 -6.62
N PRO A 141 -2.45 19.83 -6.94
CA PRO A 141 -1.97 20.38 -8.22
C PRO A 141 -2.18 19.43 -9.42
N ALA A 142 -2.46 18.15 -9.19
CA ALA A 142 -2.58 17.16 -10.26
C ALA A 142 -3.70 17.51 -11.26
N LYS A 143 -3.41 17.31 -12.55
CA LYS A 143 -4.38 17.49 -13.64
C LYS A 143 -5.65 16.65 -13.44
N ALA A 144 -5.49 15.39 -13.00
CA ALA A 144 -6.61 14.50 -12.73
C ALA A 144 -7.55 15.05 -11.62
N TYR A 145 -7.00 15.71 -10.60
CA TYR A 145 -7.82 16.33 -9.55
C TYR A 145 -8.59 17.55 -10.07
N ARG A 146 -7.96 18.39 -10.92
CA ARG A 146 -8.65 19.49 -11.59
C ARG A 146 -9.81 19.01 -12.46
N LYS A 147 -9.58 17.94 -13.24
CA LYS A 147 -10.63 17.29 -14.03
C LYS A 147 -11.80 16.83 -13.16
N LEU A 148 -11.55 16.25 -11.99
CA LEU A 148 -12.61 15.90 -11.04
C LEU A 148 -13.43 17.13 -10.62
N LEU A 149 -12.78 18.24 -10.24
CA LEU A 149 -13.51 19.45 -9.85
C LEU A 149 -14.35 20.05 -11.00
N GLU A 150 -13.84 19.98 -12.24
CA GLU A 150 -14.61 20.34 -13.43
C GLU A 150 -15.83 19.43 -13.61
N THR A 151 -15.66 18.12 -13.44
CA THR A 151 -16.75 17.13 -13.50
C THR A 151 -17.80 17.37 -12.41
N VAL A 152 -17.38 17.65 -11.17
CA VAL A 152 -18.30 18.01 -10.08
C VAL A 152 -19.14 19.22 -10.49
N LYS A 153 -18.51 20.27 -11.01
CA LYS A 153 -19.20 21.47 -11.48
C LYS A 153 -20.17 21.17 -12.63
N SER A 154 -19.77 20.36 -13.62
CA SER A 154 -20.63 20.03 -14.76
C SER A 154 -21.76 19.05 -14.44
N SER A 155 -21.59 18.21 -13.42
CA SER A 155 -22.61 17.25 -12.96
C SER A 155 -23.80 17.94 -12.27
N GLY A 156 -23.64 19.19 -11.83
CA GLY A 156 -24.63 19.92 -11.05
C GLY A 156 -24.57 19.64 -9.54
N ALA A 157 -23.68 18.74 -9.09
CA ALA A 157 -23.49 18.47 -7.67
C ALA A 157 -23.03 19.72 -6.91
N ARG A 158 -23.64 19.96 -5.75
CA ARG A 158 -23.23 21.06 -4.86
C ARG A 158 -21.93 20.69 -4.15
N LEU A 159 -20.84 21.38 -4.48
CA LEU A 159 -19.58 21.27 -3.74
C LEU A 159 -19.74 21.85 -2.32
N ARG A 160 -19.48 21.04 -1.30
CA ARG A 160 -19.49 21.42 0.11
C ARG A 160 -18.17 21.07 0.77
N VAL A 161 -17.51 22.07 1.35
CA VAL A 161 -16.33 21.86 2.20
C VAL A 161 -16.78 21.76 3.65
N VAL A 162 -16.32 20.73 4.36
CA VAL A 162 -16.74 20.49 5.75
C VAL A 162 -15.58 20.42 6.73
N ARG A 163 -15.88 20.73 7.99
CA ARG A 163 -14.95 20.75 9.12
C ARG A 163 -15.38 19.80 10.23
N GLY A 164 -14.44 19.47 11.11
CA GLY A 164 -14.69 18.62 12.26
C GLY A 164 -15.80 19.16 13.16
N GLY A 165 -16.82 18.34 13.42
CA GLY A 165 -17.99 18.62 14.24
C GLY A 165 -19.30 18.74 13.43
N GLU A 166 -19.22 18.91 12.11
CA GLU A 166 -20.41 18.94 11.27
C GLU A 166 -21.10 17.58 11.20
N THR A 167 -22.44 17.60 11.12
CA THR A 167 -23.29 16.41 11.09
C THR A 167 -24.12 16.35 9.82
N PHE A 168 -24.38 15.14 9.35
CA PHE A 168 -25.24 14.83 8.22
C PHE A 168 -26.30 13.82 8.61
N ASP A 169 -27.47 13.95 8.01
CA ASP A 169 -28.49 12.94 7.98
C ASP A 169 -28.23 12.03 6.77
N TRP A 170 -28.11 10.73 6.98
CA TRP A 170 -27.94 9.74 5.90
C TRP A 170 -29.20 8.90 5.68
N GLY A 171 -30.35 9.35 6.21
CA GLY A 171 -31.66 8.77 6.00
C GLY A 171 -31.90 7.50 6.81
N GLY A 172 -33.18 7.15 6.97
CA GLY A 172 -33.59 5.91 7.64
C GLY A 172 -33.18 5.78 9.11
N GLY A 173 -32.75 6.88 9.75
CA GLY A 173 -32.22 6.90 11.13
C GLY A 173 -30.70 6.83 11.24
N ALA A 174 -29.97 6.79 10.12
CA ALA A 174 -28.51 6.89 10.09
C ALA A 174 -28.06 8.36 10.16
N SER A 175 -27.11 8.67 11.04
CA SER A 175 -26.48 9.99 11.12
C SER A 175 -24.97 9.87 11.07
N ALA A 176 -24.31 10.81 10.39
CA ALA A 176 -22.86 10.88 10.29
C ALA A 176 -22.32 12.17 10.89
N THR A 177 -21.17 12.11 11.54
CA THR A 177 -20.45 13.26 12.09
C THR A 177 -19.03 13.27 11.55
N VAL A 178 -18.56 14.43 11.08
CA VAL A 178 -17.14 14.65 10.76
C VAL A 178 -16.38 14.72 12.07
N VAL A 179 -15.67 13.65 12.43
CA VAL A 179 -14.82 13.62 13.62
C VAL A 179 -13.64 14.56 13.45
N GLN A 180 -13.07 14.64 12.25
CA GLN A 180 -12.02 15.58 11.88
C GLN A 180 -12.02 15.82 10.38
N GLY A 181 -11.56 17.01 9.98
CA GLY A 181 -11.24 17.33 8.61
C GLY A 181 -9.96 18.16 8.55
N ALA A 182 -9.65 18.73 7.38
CA ALA A 182 -8.39 19.41 7.15
C ALA A 182 -8.12 20.60 8.10
N GLY A 183 -6.84 20.85 8.35
CA GLY A 183 -6.37 22.00 9.15
C GLY A 183 -6.32 21.73 10.67
N ALA A 184 -6.20 20.47 11.07
CA ALA A 184 -6.02 20.09 12.45
C ALA A 184 -4.72 20.67 13.04
N ARG A 185 -4.73 21.05 14.33
CA ARG A 185 -3.54 21.60 14.99
C ARG A 185 -2.42 20.55 15.02
N GLY A 186 -1.28 20.89 14.44
CA GLY A 186 -0.10 20.02 14.41
C GLY A 186 -0.05 19.07 13.21
N VAL A 187 -1.00 19.19 12.29
CA VAL A 187 -1.01 18.52 10.99
C VAL A 187 -0.62 19.51 9.91
N SER A 188 0.29 19.12 9.02
CA SER A 188 0.65 19.93 7.84
C SER A 188 -0.46 19.86 6.79
N PRO A 189 -0.86 20.97 6.15
CA PRO A 189 -1.83 20.94 5.05
C PRO A 189 -1.30 20.23 3.79
N ASP A 190 0.02 20.07 3.67
CA ASP A 190 0.65 19.35 2.54
C ASP A 190 0.62 17.82 2.72
N ASP A 191 0.23 17.34 3.91
CA ASP A 191 0.08 15.93 4.21
C ASP A 191 -1.37 15.52 4.01
N TYR A 192 -1.71 15.12 2.79
CA TYR A 192 -3.11 14.81 2.44
C TYR A 192 -3.68 13.65 3.25
N ASN A 193 -2.88 12.65 3.60
CA ASN A 193 -3.30 11.50 4.42
C ASN A 193 -3.82 11.96 5.77
N ASN A 194 -3.01 12.75 6.49
CA ASN A 194 -3.36 13.31 7.79
C ASN A 194 -4.40 14.46 7.73
N ASN A 195 -4.95 14.77 6.57
CA ASN A 195 -6.09 15.68 6.43
C ASN A 195 -7.33 14.96 5.88
N SER A 196 -7.44 13.65 6.13
CA SER A 196 -8.60 12.87 5.72
C SER A 196 -9.88 13.35 6.42
N LEU A 197 -11.01 13.33 5.73
CA LEU A 197 -12.30 13.40 6.42
C LEU A 197 -12.53 12.12 7.21
N VAL A 198 -12.28 12.16 8.52
CA VAL A 198 -12.63 11.07 9.42
C VAL A 198 -14.10 11.22 9.82
N ILE A 199 -14.93 10.26 9.43
CA ILE A 199 -16.40 10.33 9.59
C ILE A 199 -16.88 9.18 10.44
N ARG A 200 -17.65 9.49 11.48
CA ARG A 200 -18.33 8.51 12.32
C ARG A 200 -19.81 8.46 11.97
N MET A 201 -20.30 7.30 11.56
CA MET A 201 -21.74 7.04 11.36
C MET A 201 -22.31 6.29 12.55
N THR A 202 -23.51 6.66 12.98
CA THR A 202 -24.32 5.95 13.97
C THR A 202 -25.64 5.52 13.37
N PHE A 203 -26.07 4.30 13.66
CA PHE A 203 -27.38 3.77 13.31
C PHE A 203 -27.89 2.89 14.45
N GLY A 204 -28.93 3.36 15.14
CA GLY A 204 -29.39 2.75 16.39
C GLY A 204 -28.26 2.67 17.43
N LYS A 205 -27.90 1.46 17.85
CA LYS A 205 -26.80 1.13 18.78
C LYS A 205 -25.50 0.76 18.06
N THR A 206 -25.50 0.71 16.73
CA THR A 206 -24.33 0.36 15.91
C THR A 206 -23.65 1.62 15.38
N SER A 207 -22.36 1.53 15.11
CA SER A 207 -21.57 2.65 14.64
C SER A 207 -20.34 2.22 13.85
N PHE A 208 -19.96 3.08 12.90
CA PHE A 208 -18.92 2.88 11.92
C PHE A 208 -17.97 4.08 11.95
N LEU A 209 -16.67 3.85 11.80
CA LEU A 209 -15.67 4.89 11.64
C LEU A 209 -14.96 4.73 10.29
N PHE A 210 -15.12 5.72 9.42
CA PHE A 210 -14.44 5.81 8.13
C PHE A 210 -13.28 6.78 8.28
N THR A 211 -12.05 6.28 8.11
CA THR A 211 -10.85 7.07 8.43
C THR A 211 -10.12 7.62 7.20
N GLY A 212 -10.49 7.19 5.99
CA GLY A 212 -9.63 7.37 4.82
C GLY A 212 -8.20 6.91 5.15
N ASP A 213 -7.24 7.78 4.87
CA ASP A 213 -5.81 7.53 5.12
C ASP A 213 -5.28 8.25 6.36
N CYS A 214 -6.12 8.49 7.37
CA CYS A 214 -5.72 9.04 8.66
C CYS A 214 -4.51 8.29 9.26
N GLU A 215 -3.41 9.02 9.50
CA GLU A 215 -2.18 8.52 10.13
C GLU A 215 -1.99 9.13 11.53
N ASP A 216 -0.88 8.80 12.18
CA ASP A 216 -0.68 9.04 13.61
C ASP A 216 -0.72 10.53 14.04
N GLU A 217 -0.38 11.48 13.16
CA GLU A 217 -0.54 12.90 13.45
C GLU A 217 -2.01 13.30 13.56
N GLU A 218 -2.83 12.87 12.60
CA GLU A 218 -4.26 13.16 12.60
C GLU A 218 -4.98 12.39 13.70
N GLU A 219 -4.65 11.12 13.93
CA GLU A 219 -5.17 10.34 15.06
C GLU A 219 -4.91 11.04 16.39
N LYS A 220 -3.71 11.58 16.57
CA LYS A 220 -3.35 12.35 17.76
C LYS A 220 -4.17 13.64 17.86
N ALA A 221 -4.39 14.34 16.74
CA ALA A 221 -5.22 15.53 16.72
C ALA A 221 -6.70 15.21 17.04
N ILE A 222 -7.22 14.10 16.52
CA ILE A 222 -8.55 13.57 16.81
C ILE A 222 -8.69 13.27 18.31
N LEU A 223 -7.74 12.55 18.90
CA LEU A 223 -7.75 12.22 20.33
C LEU A 223 -7.75 13.49 21.21
N ALA A 224 -7.07 14.55 20.78
CA ALA A 224 -7.06 15.83 21.48
C ALA A 224 -8.44 16.53 21.48
N THR A 225 -9.33 16.21 20.53
CA THR A 225 -10.70 16.76 20.50
C THR A 225 -11.60 16.21 21.60
N ARG A 226 -11.27 15.05 22.17
CA ARG A 226 -12.10 14.30 23.14
C ARG A 226 -13.52 13.98 22.64
N ARG A 227 -13.74 13.97 21.33
CA ARG A 227 -14.99 13.47 20.73
C ARG A 227 -15.15 11.98 20.97
N ASP A 228 -16.39 11.49 20.99
CA ASP A 228 -16.66 10.06 21.05
C ASP A 228 -16.23 9.39 19.75
N LEU A 229 -15.26 8.48 19.86
CA LEU A 229 -14.71 7.71 18.75
C LEU A 229 -15.22 6.28 18.74
N ARG A 230 -16.02 5.88 19.74
CA ARG A 230 -16.43 4.48 19.89
C ARG A 230 -17.25 4.07 18.67
N SER A 231 -16.73 3.06 17.97
CA SER A 231 -17.32 2.51 16.74
C SER A 231 -17.07 1.01 16.67
N GLN A 232 -18.13 0.23 16.43
CA GLN A 232 -18.00 -1.23 16.29
C GLN A 232 -17.31 -1.63 14.98
N VAL A 233 -17.47 -0.86 13.91
CA VAL A 233 -16.84 -1.12 12.61
C VAL A 233 -15.82 -0.04 12.31
N LEU A 234 -14.59 -0.43 11.97
CA LEU A 234 -13.50 0.46 11.60
C LEU A 234 -13.08 0.19 10.15
N LYS A 235 -13.13 1.21 9.30
CA LYS A 235 -12.27 1.25 8.12
C LYS A 235 -10.84 1.45 8.60
N VAL A 236 -9.95 0.50 8.34
CA VAL A 236 -8.54 0.62 8.74
C VAL A 236 -7.90 1.76 7.97
N GLY A 237 -7.24 2.66 8.71
CA GLY A 237 -6.59 3.85 8.16
C GLY A 237 -5.42 3.50 7.28
N HIS A 238 -5.27 4.24 6.18
CA HIS A 238 -4.15 4.17 5.25
C HIS A 238 -3.82 2.74 4.84
N HIS A 239 -4.87 1.98 4.53
CA HIS A 239 -4.80 0.59 4.05
C HIS A 239 -4.03 -0.36 5.00
N GLY A 240 -3.88 0.03 6.27
CA GLY A 240 -3.09 -0.69 7.27
C GLY A 240 -1.59 -0.36 7.27
N SER A 241 -1.22 0.87 6.94
CA SER A 241 0.15 1.39 7.08
C SER A 241 0.62 1.40 8.54
N SER A 242 1.93 1.30 8.74
CA SER A 242 2.56 1.29 10.08
C SER A 242 2.42 2.63 10.81
N SER A 243 2.07 3.67 10.07
CA SER A 243 1.78 5.03 10.50
C SER A 243 0.32 5.22 10.93
N SER A 244 -0.58 4.26 10.71
CA SER A 244 -1.99 4.35 11.09
C SER A 244 -2.36 3.35 12.20
N CYS A 245 -3.59 3.45 12.68
CA CYS A 245 -4.21 2.63 13.70
C CYS A 245 -3.43 2.56 15.01
N THR A 246 -2.86 3.69 15.47
CA THR A 246 -2.05 3.69 16.70
C THR A 246 -2.82 3.12 17.88
N TYR A 247 -2.11 2.52 18.83
CA TYR A 247 -2.75 1.90 19.98
C TYR A 247 -3.64 2.87 20.79
N PRO A 248 -3.23 4.13 21.07
CA PRO A 248 -4.11 5.10 21.71
C PRO A 248 -5.40 5.38 20.92
N PHE A 249 -5.32 5.43 19.59
CA PHE A 249 -6.48 5.62 18.73
C PHE A 249 -7.40 4.41 18.77
N LEU A 250 -6.88 3.21 18.54
CA LEU A 250 -7.68 1.98 18.56
C LEU A 250 -8.36 1.73 19.92
N ARG A 251 -7.71 2.07 21.04
CA ARG A 251 -8.36 1.98 22.37
C ARG A 251 -9.53 2.94 22.55
N ALA A 252 -9.50 4.09 21.89
CA ALA A 252 -10.61 5.04 21.91
C ALA A 252 -11.74 4.59 20.98
N VAL A 253 -11.40 3.97 19.84
CA VAL A 253 -12.37 3.45 18.87
C VAL A 253 -13.05 2.17 19.35
N ARG A 254 -12.30 1.23 19.93
CA ARG A 254 -12.74 -0.12 20.36
C ARG A 254 -13.55 -0.87 19.28
N PRO A 255 -12.94 -1.13 18.10
CA PRO A 255 -13.62 -1.84 17.03
C PRO A 255 -13.81 -3.33 17.36
N GLU A 256 -14.96 -3.87 16.94
CA GLU A 256 -15.26 -5.30 16.93
C GLU A 256 -14.95 -5.91 15.54
N ILE A 257 -15.12 -5.10 14.49
CA ILE A 257 -14.86 -5.44 13.08
C ILE A 257 -13.93 -4.39 12.49
N ALA A 258 -12.90 -4.81 11.77
CA ALA A 258 -12.01 -3.95 11.02
C ALA A 258 -11.93 -4.39 9.56
N VAL A 259 -12.06 -3.46 8.61
CA VAL A 259 -11.97 -3.73 7.18
C VAL A 259 -10.76 -3.02 6.59
N VAL A 260 -9.85 -3.79 5.98
CA VAL A 260 -8.65 -3.28 5.30
C VAL A 260 -8.88 -3.30 3.79
N SER A 261 -8.88 -2.13 3.15
CA SER A 261 -9.02 -2.01 1.71
C SER A 261 -7.67 -2.10 1.01
N ILE A 262 -7.33 -3.27 0.51
CA ILE A 262 -6.09 -3.56 -0.23
C ILE A 262 -6.37 -4.53 -1.37
N GLY A 263 -5.44 -4.62 -2.32
CA GLY A 263 -5.51 -5.51 -3.48
C GLY A 263 -4.54 -6.68 -3.39
N GLU A 264 -4.83 -7.73 -4.15
CA GLU A 264 -4.01 -8.94 -4.18
C GLU A 264 -2.60 -8.65 -4.74
N GLY A 265 -1.58 -9.00 -3.96
CA GLY A 265 -0.19 -8.71 -4.30
C GLY A 265 0.09 -7.22 -4.43
N ASN A 266 -0.51 -6.42 -3.53
CA ASN A 266 -0.17 -5.00 -3.35
C ASN A 266 1.34 -4.87 -3.08
N ARG A 267 1.96 -3.87 -3.70
CA ARG A 267 3.43 -3.71 -3.71
C ARG A 267 3.98 -2.96 -2.50
N PHE A 268 3.08 -2.39 -1.70
CA PHE A 268 3.43 -1.65 -0.49
C PHE A 268 3.66 -2.57 0.71
N GLY A 269 3.34 -3.87 0.60
CA GLY A 269 3.45 -4.82 1.71
C GLY A 269 2.40 -4.57 2.79
N LEU A 270 1.26 -3.98 2.42
CA LEU A 270 0.17 -3.66 3.32
C LEU A 270 -0.84 -4.81 3.45
N PRO A 271 -1.59 -4.89 4.56
CA PRO A 271 -1.36 -4.15 5.80
C PRO A 271 -0.05 -4.61 6.46
N HIS A 272 0.64 -3.69 7.13
CA HIS A 272 1.81 -4.06 7.92
C HIS A 272 1.37 -4.97 9.07
N ARG A 273 2.19 -5.99 9.36
CA ARG A 273 1.92 -6.99 10.40
C ARG A 273 1.58 -6.35 11.76
N GLU A 274 2.31 -5.32 12.15
CA GLU A 274 2.08 -4.58 13.40
C GLU A 274 0.68 -3.94 13.51
N VAL A 275 0.02 -3.60 12.40
CA VAL A 275 -1.37 -3.10 12.42
C VAL A 275 -2.35 -4.23 12.66
N LEU A 276 -2.20 -5.34 11.93
CA LEU A 276 -3.02 -6.54 12.12
C LEU A 276 -2.94 -7.05 13.55
N ASP A 277 -1.71 -7.13 14.05
CA ASP A 277 -1.36 -7.54 15.39
C ASP A 277 -2.03 -6.64 16.46
N ARG A 278 -2.04 -5.31 16.27
CA ARG A 278 -2.77 -4.36 17.13
C ARG A 278 -4.27 -4.60 17.11
N LEU A 279 -4.87 -4.77 15.93
CA LEU A 279 -6.32 -5.03 15.79
C LEU A 279 -6.72 -6.35 16.48
N VAL A 280 -5.97 -7.41 16.24
CA VAL A 280 -6.23 -8.73 16.84
C VAL A 280 -6.04 -8.70 18.36
N SER A 281 -5.07 -7.92 18.87
CA SER A 281 -4.89 -7.76 20.32
C SER A 281 -6.07 -7.10 21.05
N LEU A 282 -6.99 -6.50 20.30
CA LEU A 282 -8.23 -5.90 20.80
C LEU A 282 -9.45 -6.78 20.51
N ASP A 283 -9.24 -8.07 20.20
CA ASP A 283 -10.27 -9.04 19.82
C ASP A 283 -11.08 -8.61 18.58
N CYS A 284 -10.49 -7.79 17.71
CA CYS A 284 -11.14 -7.30 16.50
C CYS A 284 -11.09 -8.36 15.39
N THR A 285 -12.23 -8.61 14.75
CA THR A 285 -12.29 -9.46 13.55
C THR A 285 -11.86 -8.65 12.34
N VAL A 286 -10.80 -9.08 11.68
CA VAL A 286 -10.22 -8.36 10.53
C VAL A 286 -10.67 -9.00 9.21
N TYR A 287 -11.25 -8.19 8.34
CA TYR A 287 -11.55 -8.52 6.95
C TYR A 287 -10.63 -7.73 6.02
N ARG A 288 -10.21 -8.32 4.90
CA ARG A 288 -9.33 -7.66 3.93
C ARG A 288 -9.87 -7.83 2.52
N THR A 289 -9.96 -6.75 1.74
CA THR A 289 -10.57 -6.85 0.41
C THR A 289 -9.77 -7.71 -0.57
N ASP A 290 -8.44 -7.74 -0.45
CA ASP A 290 -7.58 -8.64 -1.25
C ASP A 290 -7.87 -10.11 -0.97
N LEU A 291 -8.37 -10.40 0.22
CA LEU A 291 -8.67 -11.74 0.66
C LEU A 291 -10.14 -12.08 0.42
N ASP A 292 -11.02 -11.29 1.00
CA ASP A 292 -12.46 -11.52 1.13
C ASP A 292 -13.26 -10.92 -0.03
N GLY A 293 -12.60 -10.23 -0.96
CA GLY A 293 -13.26 -9.45 -2.01
C GLY A 293 -14.01 -8.26 -1.40
N SER A 294 -15.07 -7.79 -2.04
CA SER A 294 -15.90 -6.75 -1.42
C SER A 294 -16.50 -7.25 -0.11
N VAL A 295 -16.44 -6.42 0.93
CA VAL A 295 -16.93 -6.76 2.28
C VAL A 295 -18.15 -5.90 2.58
N THR A 296 -19.27 -6.53 2.89
CA THR A 296 -20.53 -5.85 3.19
C THR A 296 -20.86 -6.06 4.66
N VAL A 297 -21.05 -4.96 5.39
CA VAL A 297 -21.52 -4.99 6.78
C VAL A 297 -22.94 -4.44 6.83
N VAL A 298 -23.89 -5.27 7.25
CA VAL A 298 -25.30 -4.91 7.39
C VAL A 298 -25.64 -4.73 8.86
N SER A 299 -26.31 -3.63 9.18
CA SER A 299 -26.83 -3.32 10.50
C SER A 299 -28.35 -3.23 10.50
N ASP A 300 -29.00 -3.83 11.50
CA ASP A 300 -30.42 -3.63 11.82
C ASP A 300 -30.66 -2.56 12.91
N GLY A 301 -29.60 -1.83 13.27
CA GLY A 301 -29.60 -0.85 14.35
C GLY A 301 -29.28 -1.44 15.72
N THR A 302 -29.13 -2.76 15.85
CA THR A 302 -28.68 -3.42 17.09
C THR A 302 -27.59 -4.46 16.88
N ARG A 303 -27.67 -5.22 15.78
CA ARG A 303 -26.75 -6.30 15.41
C ARG A 303 -26.05 -5.96 14.10
N LEU A 304 -24.85 -6.48 13.97
CA LEU A 304 -24.05 -6.43 12.75
C LEU A 304 -23.96 -7.84 12.15
N SER A 305 -24.01 -7.92 10.84
CA SER A 305 -23.70 -9.12 10.06
C SER A 305 -22.74 -8.76 8.94
N VAL A 306 -21.85 -9.69 8.58
CA VAL A 306 -20.83 -9.47 7.55
C VAL A 306 -21.00 -10.49 6.44
N GLU A 307 -20.98 -10.01 5.21
CA GLU A 307 -20.99 -10.79 3.98
C GLU A 307 -19.72 -10.47 3.19
N THR A 308 -19.13 -11.48 2.56
CA THR A 308 -17.91 -11.31 1.75
C THR A 308 -18.13 -11.87 0.34
N GLU A 309 -17.61 -11.17 -0.67
CA GLU A 309 -17.65 -11.60 -2.07
C GLU A 309 -16.92 -12.93 -2.28
N ARG A 310 -15.79 -13.13 -1.57
CA ARG A 310 -15.02 -14.37 -1.56
C ARG A 310 -15.19 -15.05 -0.20
N ARG A 311 -15.78 -16.25 -0.20
CA ARG A 311 -15.89 -17.07 1.01
C ARG A 311 -14.55 -17.72 1.33
N ARG A 312 -14.13 -17.56 2.59
CA ARG A 312 -13.01 -18.29 3.18
C ARG A 312 -13.51 -19.06 4.41
N PRO A 313 -12.91 -20.22 4.73
CA PRO A 313 -12.97 -20.68 6.11
C PRO A 313 -12.38 -19.56 6.96
N VAL A 314 -13.09 -19.12 8.01
CA VAL A 314 -12.62 -18.07 8.91
C VAL A 314 -11.28 -18.53 9.51
N SER A 315 -10.17 -18.18 8.87
CA SER A 315 -8.86 -18.23 9.50
C SER A 315 -8.80 -16.97 10.32
N ALA A 316 -9.30 -17.07 11.57
CA ALA A 316 -8.98 -16.09 12.58
C ALA A 316 -7.47 -15.88 12.51
N VAL A 317 -7.04 -14.66 12.21
CA VAL A 317 -5.65 -14.27 12.45
C VAL A 317 -5.46 -14.47 13.94
N THR A 318 -4.87 -15.59 14.33
CA THR A 318 -4.61 -15.94 15.73
C THR A 318 -3.36 -15.18 16.12
N GLY A 319 -3.55 -13.93 16.49
CA GLY A 319 -2.51 -13.12 17.12
C GLY A 319 -2.27 -13.66 18.52
N LYS A 320 -1.00 -13.80 18.91
CA LYS A 320 -0.66 -13.87 20.33
C LYS A 320 -1.07 -12.54 20.96
N PRO A 321 -1.58 -12.50 22.21
CA PRO A 321 -1.84 -11.23 22.88
C PRO A 321 -0.54 -10.44 22.96
N LEU A 322 -0.47 -9.33 22.25
CA LEU A 322 0.71 -8.50 22.21
C LEU A 322 0.71 -7.51 23.36
N LYS A 323 1.92 -7.19 23.80
CA LYS A 323 2.20 -6.43 25.00
C LYS A 323 1.94 -4.95 24.71
N GLU A 324 0.86 -4.38 25.24
CA GLU A 324 0.48 -2.96 25.13
C GLU A 324 1.68 -2.01 25.31
N GLU A 325 2.57 -2.35 26.24
CA GLU A 325 3.79 -1.59 26.49
C GLU A 325 4.73 -1.50 25.28
N TYR A 326 4.87 -2.58 24.49
CA TYR A 326 5.68 -2.60 23.26
C TYR A 326 5.20 -1.55 22.26
N TYR A 327 3.91 -1.58 21.90
CA TYR A 327 3.36 -0.68 20.87
C TYR A 327 3.35 0.77 21.31
N ARG A 328 3.16 1.03 22.60
CA ARG A 328 3.31 2.38 23.15
C ARG A 328 4.75 2.89 22.96
N LEU A 329 5.75 2.08 23.32
CA LEU A 329 7.16 2.44 23.17
C LEU A 329 7.56 2.60 21.70
N GLU A 330 7.05 1.75 20.81
CA GLU A 330 7.28 1.83 19.36
C GLU A 330 6.67 3.12 18.77
N SER A 331 5.43 3.46 19.12
CA SER A 331 4.77 4.70 18.69
C SER A 331 5.54 5.94 19.17
N GLU A 332 5.99 5.95 20.43
CA GLU A 332 6.85 7.01 20.95
C GLU A 332 8.18 7.11 20.18
N ALA A 333 8.79 5.97 19.81
CA ALA A 333 10.02 5.92 19.02
C ALA A 333 9.83 6.49 17.60
N LYS A 334 8.74 6.12 16.92
CA LYS A 334 8.36 6.63 15.59
C LYS A 334 8.16 8.15 15.62
N GLY A 335 7.50 8.68 16.66
CA GLY A 335 7.36 10.12 16.85
C GLY A 335 8.70 10.87 17.02
N LEU A 336 9.68 10.25 17.67
CA LEU A 336 11.04 10.81 17.80
C LEU A 336 11.82 10.75 16.48
N LEU A 337 11.66 9.67 15.71
CA LEU A 337 12.25 9.53 14.37
C LEU A 337 11.82 10.65 13.41
N ARG A 338 10.54 11.03 13.42
CA ARG A 338 10.03 12.13 12.57
C ARG A 338 10.68 13.48 12.91
N ARG A 339 11.07 13.67 14.17
CA ARG A 339 11.84 14.83 14.63
C ARG A 339 13.34 14.69 14.43
N LYS A 340 13.80 13.60 13.79
CA LYS A 340 15.20 13.23 13.60
C LYS A 340 15.98 13.07 14.91
N ASP A 341 15.28 12.83 16.01
CA ASP A 341 15.91 12.47 17.29
C ASP A 341 16.22 10.97 17.31
N TYR A 342 17.30 10.60 16.62
CA TYR A 342 17.72 9.20 16.49
C TYR A 342 18.17 8.60 17.82
N ALA A 343 18.74 9.41 18.72
CA ALA A 343 19.20 8.94 20.03
C ALA A 343 18.01 8.61 20.93
N GLY A 344 17.03 9.51 21.01
CA GLY A 344 15.78 9.28 21.73
C GLY A 344 15.00 8.10 21.16
N ALA A 345 14.86 8.01 19.83
CA ALA A 345 14.20 6.89 19.18
C ALA A 345 14.90 5.55 19.48
N ALA A 346 16.24 5.49 19.38
CA ALA A 346 17.00 4.29 19.74
C ALA A 346 16.77 3.86 21.19
N ALA A 347 16.68 4.80 22.13
CA ALA A 347 16.39 4.49 23.53
C ALA A 347 15.00 3.88 23.72
N ARG A 348 13.99 4.36 22.97
CA ARG A 348 12.62 3.80 23.02
C ARG A 348 12.55 2.41 22.37
N TYR A 349 13.18 2.21 21.21
CA TYR A 349 13.24 0.88 20.57
C TYR A 349 13.98 -0.15 21.43
N ARG A 350 15.07 0.23 22.12
CA ARG A 350 15.72 -0.69 23.08
C ARG A 350 14.76 -1.14 24.17
N LYS A 351 13.96 -0.22 24.74
CA LYS A 351 12.93 -0.58 25.72
C LYS A 351 11.85 -1.46 25.11
N ALA A 352 11.40 -1.15 23.89
CA ALA A 352 10.42 -1.97 23.18
C ALA A 352 10.94 -3.40 23.00
N LEU A 353 12.21 -3.57 22.62
CA LEU A 353 12.85 -4.87 22.45
C LEU A 353 13.10 -5.63 23.77
N LEU A 354 13.10 -4.96 24.92
CA LEU A 354 13.04 -5.67 26.22
C LEU A 354 11.68 -6.32 26.44
N VAL A 355 10.63 -5.69 25.93
CA VAL A 355 9.25 -6.19 26.01
C VAL A 355 9.04 -7.29 24.97
N GLU A 356 9.46 -7.08 23.72
CA GLU A 356 9.35 -8.05 22.62
C GLU A 356 10.69 -8.22 21.89
N PRO A 357 11.58 -9.13 22.36
CA PRO A 357 12.91 -9.33 21.78
C PRO A 357 12.92 -9.87 20.36
N GLY A 358 11.79 -10.41 19.86
CA GLY A 358 11.68 -10.97 18.51
C GLY A 358 11.14 -9.99 17.46
N ALA A 359 10.89 -8.72 17.82
CA ALA A 359 10.26 -7.77 16.92
C ALA A 359 11.23 -7.29 15.82
N ALA A 360 11.16 -7.93 14.65
CA ALA A 360 12.02 -7.64 13.50
C ALA A 360 11.96 -6.17 13.06
N SER A 361 10.76 -5.57 12.99
CA SER A 361 10.58 -4.16 12.62
C SER A 361 11.27 -3.20 13.61
N ALA A 362 11.21 -3.46 14.91
CA ALA A 362 11.90 -2.68 15.94
C ALA A 362 13.42 -2.82 15.84
N HIS A 363 13.93 -4.02 15.53
CA HIS A 363 15.35 -4.24 15.25
C HIS A 363 15.80 -3.45 14.00
N SER A 364 15.02 -3.47 12.91
CA SER A 364 15.29 -2.68 11.69
C SER A 364 15.34 -1.18 11.98
N ALA A 365 14.35 -0.67 12.71
CA ALA A 365 14.27 0.75 13.06
C ALA A 365 15.39 1.17 14.02
N LEU A 366 15.74 0.34 15.01
CA LEU A 366 16.86 0.58 15.91
C LEU A 366 18.19 0.58 15.14
N GLY A 367 18.41 -0.39 14.25
CA GLY A 367 19.59 -0.46 13.39
C GLY A 367 19.78 0.82 12.57
N TYR A 368 18.70 1.37 12.02
CA TYR A 368 18.75 2.65 11.33
C TYR A 368 19.09 3.83 12.23
N CYS A 369 18.47 3.91 13.42
CA CYS A 369 18.80 4.95 14.40
C CYS A 369 20.28 4.92 14.76
N LEU A 370 20.85 3.73 14.96
CA LEU A 370 22.26 3.52 15.31
C LEU A 370 23.18 3.89 14.14
N LYS A 371 22.83 3.50 12.92
CA LYS A 371 23.53 3.91 11.70
C LYS A 371 23.61 5.43 11.57
N LYS A 372 22.50 6.14 11.83
CA LYS A 372 22.47 7.62 11.80
C LYS A 372 23.31 8.27 12.89
N GLN A 373 23.60 7.55 13.98
CA GLN A 373 24.52 7.97 15.03
C GLN A 373 25.98 7.55 14.76
N GLY A 374 26.29 6.93 13.61
CA GLY A 374 27.62 6.41 13.30
C GLY A 374 28.00 5.12 14.04
N ARG A 375 27.06 4.49 14.75
CA ARG A 375 27.27 3.28 15.56
C ARG A 375 27.09 2.02 14.71
N GLU A 376 27.94 1.86 13.70
CA GLU A 376 27.74 0.87 12.64
C GLU A 376 27.81 -0.59 13.12
N THR A 377 28.70 -0.91 14.07
CA THR A 377 28.80 -2.28 14.61
C THR A 377 27.51 -2.71 15.29
N GLU A 378 26.90 -1.82 16.07
CA GLU A 378 25.60 -2.10 16.69
C GLU A 378 24.49 -2.13 15.63
N ALA A 379 24.51 -1.23 14.65
CA ALA A 379 23.54 -1.24 13.56
C ALA A 379 23.55 -2.58 12.79
N ILE A 380 24.73 -3.13 12.49
CA ILE A 380 24.88 -4.44 11.84
C ILE A 380 24.23 -5.54 12.68
N LYS A 381 24.44 -5.52 14.01
CA LYS A 381 23.84 -6.49 14.93
C LYS A 381 22.31 -6.43 14.87
N GLU A 382 21.74 -5.23 14.96
CA GLU A 382 20.29 -5.04 14.95
C GLU A 382 19.67 -5.41 13.60
N PHE A 383 20.27 -5.00 12.47
CA PHE A 383 19.79 -5.45 11.15
C PHE A 383 19.90 -6.97 10.97
N SER A 384 20.95 -7.60 11.51
CA SER A 384 21.06 -9.06 11.48
C SER A 384 19.97 -9.74 12.31
N ALA A 385 19.62 -9.18 13.46
CA ALA A 385 18.52 -9.66 14.29
C ALA A 385 17.16 -9.49 13.58
N ALA A 386 16.96 -8.35 12.90
CA ALA A 386 15.77 -8.15 12.08
C ALA A 386 15.65 -9.22 10.98
N LEU A 387 16.73 -9.49 10.24
CA LEU A 387 16.74 -10.50 9.18
C LEU A 387 16.62 -11.94 9.69
N ALA A 388 16.96 -12.20 10.95
CA ALA A 388 16.70 -13.49 11.58
C ALA A 388 15.19 -13.71 11.85
N GLY A 389 14.46 -12.63 12.13
CA GLY A 389 13.00 -12.66 12.32
C GLY A 389 12.20 -12.54 11.02
N ASP A 390 12.67 -11.72 10.08
CA ASP A 390 12.09 -11.55 8.74
C ASP A 390 13.21 -11.46 7.68
N PRO A 391 13.54 -12.59 7.02
CA PRO A 391 14.55 -12.62 5.97
C PRO A 391 14.25 -11.73 4.75
N CYS A 392 12.99 -11.35 4.55
CA CYS A 392 12.57 -10.46 3.47
C CYS A 392 12.38 -9.01 3.95
N ASP A 393 12.86 -8.61 5.14
CA ASP A 393 12.79 -7.20 5.55
C ASP A 393 13.59 -6.34 4.55
N SER A 394 12.87 -5.53 3.78
CA SER A 394 13.43 -4.69 2.71
C SER A 394 14.39 -3.65 3.28
N TYR A 395 14.06 -3.09 4.44
CA TYR A 395 14.80 -2.01 5.07
C TYR A 395 16.11 -2.52 5.65
N ALA A 396 16.08 -3.66 6.34
CA ALA A 396 17.26 -4.29 6.89
C ALA A 396 18.21 -4.78 5.80
N ASN A 397 17.71 -5.47 4.75
CA ASN A 397 18.55 -5.93 3.64
C ASN A 397 19.25 -4.76 2.94
N LEU A 398 18.52 -3.69 2.61
CA LEU A 398 19.10 -2.53 1.96
C LEU A 398 20.16 -1.84 2.82
N HIS A 399 19.85 -1.54 4.08
CA HIS A 399 20.75 -0.78 4.95
C HIS A 399 21.94 -1.59 5.46
N LEU A 400 21.75 -2.88 5.73
CA LEU A 400 22.85 -3.79 6.07
C LEU A 400 23.80 -3.94 4.88
N GLY A 401 23.28 -4.17 3.68
CA GLY A 401 24.07 -4.25 2.45
C GLY A 401 24.94 -3.01 2.26
N LEU A 402 24.36 -1.81 2.40
CA LEU A 402 25.07 -0.54 2.29
C LEU A 402 26.20 -0.38 3.32
N ILE A 403 26.01 -0.80 4.58
CA ILE A 403 27.07 -0.76 5.60
C ILE A 403 28.18 -1.75 5.27
N LEU A 404 27.83 -2.95 4.80
CA LEU A 404 28.76 -4.04 4.57
C LEU A 404 29.59 -3.89 3.29
N MET A 405 29.20 -3.03 2.34
CA MET A 405 29.90 -2.88 1.05
C MET A 405 31.43 -2.70 1.17
N ARG A 406 31.90 -2.03 2.23
CA ARG A 406 33.34 -1.80 2.48
C ARG A 406 33.98 -2.76 3.47
N ARG A 407 33.18 -3.59 4.15
CA ARG A 407 33.63 -4.50 5.23
C ARG A 407 33.59 -5.96 4.82
N ASP A 408 32.53 -6.35 4.13
CA ASP A 408 32.21 -7.73 3.77
C ASP A 408 31.37 -7.71 2.48
N ARG A 409 32.07 -7.70 1.33
CA ARG A 409 31.44 -7.59 0.00
C ARG A 409 30.54 -8.79 -0.33
N PRO A 410 30.93 -10.05 -0.07
CA PRO A 410 30.05 -11.19 -0.32
C PRO A 410 28.74 -11.09 0.46
N ARG A 411 28.81 -10.74 1.76
CA ARG A 411 27.61 -10.58 2.57
C ARG A 411 26.76 -9.40 2.13
N ALA A 412 27.39 -8.29 1.72
CA ALA A 412 26.69 -7.14 1.17
C ALA A 412 25.92 -7.49 -0.13
N LEU A 413 26.55 -8.25 -1.03
CA LEU A 413 25.90 -8.71 -2.26
C LEU A 413 24.68 -9.58 -1.95
N GLY A 414 24.82 -10.54 -1.03
CA GLY A 414 23.71 -11.39 -0.60
C GLY A 414 22.52 -10.61 -0.03
N CYS A 415 22.77 -9.51 0.69
CA CYS A 415 21.70 -8.62 1.16
C CYS A 415 20.96 -7.94 0.00
N PHE A 416 21.66 -7.43 -1.03
CA PHE A 416 21.00 -6.80 -2.17
C PHE A 416 20.27 -7.80 -3.06
N GLU A 417 20.79 -9.02 -3.20
CA GLU A 417 20.09 -10.09 -3.93
C GLU A 417 18.83 -10.49 -3.19
N LYS A 418 18.92 -10.71 -1.88
CA LYS A 418 17.74 -11.00 -1.07
C LYS A 418 16.70 -9.88 -1.12
N TYR A 419 17.16 -8.62 -1.14
CA TYR A 419 16.28 -7.48 -1.37
C TYR A 419 15.58 -7.60 -2.72
N LEU A 420 16.31 -7.86 -3.81
CA LEU A 420 15.74 -7.93 -5.16
C LEU A 420 14.80 -9.13 -5.33
N ASP A 421 15.08 -10.26 -4.70
CA ASP A 421 14.21 -11.44 -4.73
C ASP A 421 12.85 -11.15 -4.08
N CYS A 422 12.84 -10.44 -2.95
CA CYS A 422 11.59 -10.12 -2.25
C CYS A 422 10.92 -8.83 -2.77
N HIS A 423 11.69 -7.88 -3.34
CA HIS A 423 11.28 -6.48 -3.56
C HIS A 423 11.72 -5.85 -4.89
N ALA A 424 11.85 -6.64 -5.97
CA ALA A 424 12.33 -6.20 -7.30
C ALA A 424 11.64 -4.95 -7.90
N ASP A 425 10.40 -4.68 -7.52
CA ASP A 425 9.56 -3.64 -8.12
C ASP A 425 9.36 -2.40 -7.22
N THR A 426 10.17 -2.27 -6.16
CA THR A 426 10.07 -1.18 -5.18
C THR A 426 10.95 0.02 -5.56
N HIS A 427 10.68 1.18 -4.94
CA HIS A 427 11.42 2.42 -5.17
C HIS A 427 12.95 2.26 -5.03
N TRP A 428 13.41 1.48 -4.04
CA TRP A 428 14.84 1.26 -3.81
C TRP A 428 15.45 0.12 -4.63
N ALA A 429 14.67 -0.60 -5.44
CA ALA A 429 15.19 -1.69 -6.27
C ALA A 429 16.23 -1.19 -7.29
N GLY A 430 16.08 0.04 -7.80
CA GLY A 430 17.10 0.67 -8.66
C GLY A 430 18.45 0.80 -7.95
N LEU A 431 18.44 1.31 -6.71
CA LEU A 431 19.65 1.43 -5.89
C LEU A 431 20.25 0.06 -5.56
N ALA A 432 19.42 -0.92 -5.18
CA ALA A 432 19.89 -2.28 -4.88
C ALA A 432 20.54 -2.95 -6.10
N ARG A 433 19.93 -2.84 -7.29
CA ARG A 433 20.50 -3.30 -8.57
C ARG A 433 21.85 -2.65 -8.86
N GLU A 434 21.93 -1.33 -8.71
CA GLU A 434 23.17 -0.57 -8.92
C GLU A 434 24.29 -1.05 -7.99
N LYS A 435 24.00 -1.22 -6.69
CA LYS A 435 25.01 -1.65 -5.71
C LYS A 435 25.40 -3.13 -5.87
N ALA A 436 24.45 -4.01 -6.16
CA ALA A 436 24.74 -5.41 -6.48
C ALA A 436 25.59 -5.52 -7.75
N GLY A 437 25.22 -4.81 -8.82
CA GLY A 437 25.98 -4.75 -10.07
C GLY A 437 27.40 -4.22 -9.87
N PHE A 438 27.58 -3.19 -9.03
CA PHE A 438 28.93 -2.71 -8.67
C PHE A 438 29.77 -3.79 -7.96
N LEU A 439 29.20 -4.50 -6.98
CA LEU A 439 29.91 -5.54 -6.24
C LEU A 439 30.31 -6.72 -7.14
N ARG A 440 29.41 -7.14 -8.04
CA ARG A 440 29.68 -8.19 -9.03
C ARG A 440 30.76 -7.78 -10.03
N ALA A 441 30.74 -6.52 -10.49
CA ALA A 441 31.78 -6.01 -11.38
C ALA A 441 33.17 -6.05 -10.73
N ARG A 442 33.24 -5.72 -9.44
CA ARG A 442 34.48 -5.82 -8.67
C ARG A 442 34.94 -7.26 -8.46
N ASN A 443 34.01 -8.18 -8.19
CA ASN A 443 34.31 -9.61 -8.09
C ASN A 443 34.86 -10.16 -9.43
N GLY A 444 34.24 -9.79 -10.54
CA GLY A 444 34.71 -10.14 -11.87
C GLY A 444 36.13 -9.63 -12.17
N TRP A 445 36.44 -8.39 -11.77
CA TRP A 445 37.81 -7.87 -11.87
C TRP A 445 38.80 -8.69 -11.03
N GLU A 446 38.50 -9.00 -9.77
CA GLU A 446 39.38 -9.80 -8.91
C GLU A 446 39.62 -11.21 -9.46
N LEU A 447 38.57 -11.88 -9.95
CA LEU A 447 38.67 -13.19 -10.60
C LEU A 447 39.56 -13.15 -11.84
N ARG A 448 39.49 -12.07 -12.62
CA ARG A 448 40.37 -11.87 -13.77
C ARG A 448 41.83 -11.74 -13.35
N GLU A 449 42.12 -10.96 -12.32
CA GLU A 449 43.48 -10.82 -11.80
C GLU A 449 44.03 -12.15 -11.24
N GLU A 450 43.16 -13.04 -10.78
CA GLU A 450 43.49 -14.43 -10.40
C GLU A 450 43.65 -15.38 -11.61
N GLY A 451 43.44 -14.92 -12.84
CA GLY A 451 43.49 -15.74 -14.06
C GLY A 451 42.23 -16.60 -14.30
N ARG A 452 41.15 -16.40 -13.54
CA ARG A 452 39.89 -17.15 -13.63
C ARG A 452 38.92 -16.48 -14.60
N GLU A 453 39.32 -16.38 -15.85
CA GLU A 453 38.65 -15.57 -16.87
C GLU A 453 37.18 -15.95 -17.13
N GLU A 454 36.84 -17.24 -17.14
CA GLU A 454 35.46 -17.68 -17.40
C GLU A 454 34.50 -17.26 -16.28
N GLU A 455 34.95 -17.40 -15.03
CA GLU A 455 34.18 -16.97 -13.86
C GLU A 455 34.09 -15.43 -13.81
N ALA A 456 35.17 -14.74 -14.22
CA ALA A 456 35.18 -13.29 -14.35
C ALA A 456 34.12 -12.81 -15.35
N ILE A 457 34.05 -13.42 -16.55
CA ILE A 457 33.04 -13.09 -17.57
C ILE A 457 31.64 -13.30 -17.01
N GLN A 458 31.36 -14.45 -16.37
CA GLN A 458 30.05 -14.74 -15.80
C GLN A 458 29.61 -13.69 -14.76
N GLU A 459 30.52 -13.26 -13.89
CA GLU A 459 30.23 -12.25 -12.87
C GLU A 459 30.01 -10.87 -13.48
N LEU A 460 30.78 -10.50 -14.51
CA LEU A 460 30.63 -9.24 -15.22
C LEU A 460 29.34 -9.20 -16.06
N GLU A 461 28.94 -10.30 -16.70
CA GLU A 461 27.66 -10.42 -17.40
C GLU A 461 26.47 -10.22 -16.44
N LYS A 462 26.53 -10.84 -15.25
CA LYS A 462 25.53 -10.60 -14.19
C LYS A 462 25.55 -9.14 -13.73
N ALA A 463 26.73 -8.52 -13.65
CA ALA A 463 26.86 -7.12 -13.26
C ALA A 463 26.15 -6.18 -14.24
N VAL A 464 26.35 -6.35 -15.56
CA VAL A 464 25.70 -5.51 -16.57
C VAL A 464 24.22 -5.83 -16.74
N ALA A 465 23.78 -7.05 -16.44
CA ALA A 465 22.36 -7.40 -16.41
C ALA A 465 21.62 -6.68 -15.28
N LEU A 466 22.22 -6.58 -14.09
CA LEU A 466 21.66 -5.85 -12.96
C LEU A 466 21.78 -4.33 -13.13
N ALA A 467 22.95 -3.85 -13.57
CA ALA A 467 23.27 -2.44 -13.72
C ALA A 467 23.81 -2.15 -15.13
N PRO A 468 22.93 -1.98 -16.14
CA PRO A 468 23.34 -1.75 -17.53
C PRO A 468 24.17 -0.48 -17.74
N GLY A 469 24.13 0.46 -16.79
CA GLY A 469 24.93 1.68 -16.76
C GLY A 469 26.32 1.55 -16.13
N ASN A 470 26.77 0.35 -15.76
CA ASN A 470 28.08 0.14 -15.16
C ASN A 470 29.19 0.11 -16.24
N ALA A 471 29.77 1.27 -16.57
CA ALA A 471 30.82 1.40 -17.58
C ALA A 471 32.06 0.54 -17.27
N PHE A 472 32.44 0.42 -15.99
CA PHE A 472 33.56 -0.42 -15.57
C PHE A 472 33.34 -1.90 -15.94
N ALA A 473 32.15 -2.45 -15.69
CA ALA A 473 31.86 -3.84 -16.05
C ALA A 473 31.93 -4.07 -17.57
N HIS A 474 31.40 -3.13 -18.36
CA HIS A 474 31.49 -3.16 -19.82
C HIS A 474 32.93 -3.11 -20.33
N PHE A 475 33.78 -2.26 -19.74
CA PHE A 475 35.21 -2.20 -20.05
C PHE A 475 35.91 -3.54 -19.79
N GLN A 476 35.67 -4.13 -18.62
CA GLN A 476 36.27 -5.41 -18.23
C GLN A 476 35.84 -6.57 -19.14
N LEU A 477 34.57 -6.61 -19.56
CA LEU A 477 34.09 -7.58 -20.56
C LEU A 477 34.79 -7.39 -21.91
N GLY A 478 34.99 -6.13 -22.33
CA GLY A 478 35.69 -5.82 -23.57
C GLY A 478 37.13 -6.34 -23.60
N LEU A 479 37.82 -6.37 -22.46
CA LEU A 479 39.16 -6.94 -22.33
C LEU A 479 39.18 -8.47 -22.31
N LEU A 480 38.13 -9.11 -21.79
CA LEU A 480 38.07 -10.56 -21.59
C LEU A 480 37.50 -11.33 -22.78
N TYR A 481 36.68 -10.69 -23.61
CA TYR A 481 36.05 -11.35 -24.74
C TYR A 481 37.01 -11.70 -25.88
N PRO A 482 38.05 -10.93 -26.23
CA PRO A 482 39.05 -11.36 -27.20
C PRO A 482 39.97 -12.44 -26.61
N PRO A 483 40.31 -13.53 -27.35
CA PRO A 483 39.91 -13.88 -28.72
C PRO A 483 38.61 -14.71 -28.84
N ARG A 484 37.86 -14.87 -27.74
CA ARG A 484 36.65 -15.71 -27.66
C ARG A 484 35.50 -15.21 -28.54
N ASP A 485 35.22 -13.91 -28.54
CA ASP A 485 34.10 -13.28 -29.25
C ASP A 485 34.37 -11.78 -29.53
N LEU A 486 34.91 -11.49 -30.71
CA LEU A 486 35.25 -10.11 -31.13
C LEU A 486 34.03 -9.19 -31.20
N GLU A 487 32.85 -9.71 -31.52
CA GLU A 487 31.65 -8.89 -31.65
C GLU A 487 31.16 -8.43 -30.27
N LYS A 488 31.11 -9.34 -29.29
CA LYS A 488 30.80 -8.99 -27.91
C LYS A 488 31.81 -8.02 -27.31
N ALA A 489 33.10 -8.19 -27.62
CA ALA A 489 34.15 -7.28 -27.18
C ALA A 489 33.89 -5.85 -27.67
N ARG A 490 33.64 -5.67 -28.98
CA ARG A 490 33.32 -4.37 -29.59
C ARG A 490 32.07 -3.73 -28.99
N ARG A 491 30.99 -4.50 -28.81
CA ARG A 491 29.75 -4.00 -28.20
C ARG A 491 29.97 -3.52 -26.76
N ALA A 492 30.73 -4.27 -25.97
CA ALA A 492 31.02 -3.92 -24.58
C ALA A 492 31.87 -2.63 -24.51
N ILE A 493 32.91 -2.50 -25.33
CA ILE A 493 33.74 -1.28 -25.36
C ILE A 493 32.98 -0.06 -25.86
N ALA A 494 32.16 -0.20 -26.91
CA ALA A 494 31.29 0.88 -27.37
C ALA A 494 30.34 1.34 -26.27
N ARG A 495 29.73 0.40 -25.52
CA ARG A 495 28.84 0.73 -24.41
C ARG A 495 29.57 1.41 -23.26
N CYS A 496 30.82 1.01 -22.94
CA CYS A 496 31.64 1.71 -21.96
C CYS A 496 31.85 3.19 -22.33
N LEU A 497 32.23 3.46 -23.59
CA LEU A 497 32.49 4.81 -24.08
C LEU A 497 31.22 5.67 -24.20
N GLU A 498 30.07 5.06 -24.49
CA GLU A 498 28.78 5.74 -24.48
C GLU A 498 28.38 6.19 -23.08
N LEU A 499 28.61 5.32 -22.08
CA LEU A 499 28.26 5.59 -20.68
C LEU A 499 29.20 6.61 -20.03
N GLU A 500 30.51 6.48 -20.26
CA GLU A 500 31.54 7.34 -19.68
C GLU A 500 32.59 7.74 -20.73
N PRO A 501 32.29 8.69 -21.63
CA PRO A 501 33.20 9.10 -22.70
C PRO A 501 34.50 9.75 -22.20
N GLU A 502 34.47 10.32 -20.99
CA GLU A 502 35.63 10.92 -20.31
C GLU A 502 35.94 10.19 -18.99
N GLY A 503 35.41 8.98 -18.82
CA GLY A 503 35.62 8.16 -17.63
C GLY A 503 37.07 7.70 -17.46
N ARG A 504 37.36 7.16 -16.27
CA ARG A 504 38.70 6.65 -15.91
C ARG A 504 39.29 5.70 -16.97
N HIS A 505 38.46 4.84 -17.54
CA HIS A 505 38.88 3.81 -18.49
C HIS A 505 38.72 4.23 -19.95
N ALA A 506 38.27 5.46 -20.23
CA ALA A 506 37.91 5.88 -21.58
C ALA A 506 39.11 5.99 -22.53
N ALA A 507 40.31 6.31 -22.02
CA ALA A 507 41.52 6.34 -22.84
C ALA A 507 41.92 4.92 -23.29
N GLU A 508 41.97 3.98 -22.34
CA GLU A 508 42.25 2.56 -22.60
C GLU A 508 41.18 1.91 -23.48
N ALA A 509 39.91 2.20 -23.23
CA ALA A 509 38.80 1.69 -24.04
C ALA A 509 38.88 2.17 -25.50
N ARG A 510 39.35 3.41 -25.77
CA ARG A 510 39.56 3.90 -27.15
C ARG A 510 40.71 3.18 -27.85
N LEU A 511 41.81 2.90 -27.14
CA LEU A 511 42.92 2.13 -27.69
C LEU A 511 42.46 0.72 -28.06
N LEU A 512 41.76 0.05 -27.13
CA LEU A 512 41.23 -1.28 -27.39
C LEU A 512 40.18 -1.28 -28.52
N ALA A 513 39.34 -0.24 -28.63
CA ALA A 513 38.41 -0.11 -29.74
C ALA A 513 39.16 -0.05 -31.10
N ALA A 514 40.24 0.73 -31.18
CA ALA A 514 41.05 0.85 -32.38
C ALA A 514 41.77 -0.47 -32.74
N GLU A 515 42.29 -1.19 -31.75
CA GLU A 515 42.89 -2.52 -31.93
C GLU A 515 41.86 -3.52 -32.45
N LEU A 516 40.68 -3.56 -31.83
CA LEU A 516 39.59 -4.44 -32.25
C LEU A 516 39.05 -4.11 -33.65
N GLU A 517 39.21 -2.88 -34.15
CA GLU A 517 38.87 -2.51 -35.52
C GLU A 517 39.94 -2.89 -36.55
N ALA A 518 41.21 -2.92 -36.14
CA ALA A 518 42.34 -3.30 -36.98
C ALA A 518 42.41 -4.82 -37.28
N ASP A 519 41.83 -5.67 -36.43
CA ASP A 519 41.65 -7.12 -36.64
C ASP A 519 40.49 -7.47 -37.61
N ARG A 520 40.17 -6.58 -38.56
CA ARG A 520 39.26 -6.81 -39.70
C ARG A 520 40.01 -7.32 -40.91
#